data_AF-A0A4W5NSB2-F1
#
_entry.id   AF-A0A4W5NSB2-F1
#
_cell.length_a   1.000
_cell.length_b   1.000
_cell.length_c   1.000
_cell.angle_alpha   90.00
_cell.angle_beta   90.00
_cell.angle_gamma   90.00
#
_symmetry.space_group_name_H-M   'P 1'
#
loop_
_entity.id
_entity.type
_entity.pdbx_description
1 polymer ?
#
loop_
_entity_poly.entity_id
_entity_poly.type
_entity_poly.pdbx_seq_one_letter_code
_entity_poly.pdbx_strand_id
1 'polypeptide(L)'
;MYVQQILEGVGYIHSMNILHLDIKPDNILMVFPPREEIKICDFGFCQEMDTSRHQYSQFGTPEFVAPEIIHQDPVTIASDIWSIGVVAYLCLMCRCPFVGETDRATLLRVGEGTLNWDAPDLTYRSTEAQGFLRTVLQPDPE
;
A
#
# COMPACT_ATOMS: atom_id res chain seq x y z
N MET A 1 14.51 6.36 -3.90
CA MET A 1 14.72 5.55 -5.12
C MET A 1 13.84 4.30 -5.16
N TYR A 2 13.87 3.40 -4.17
CA TYR A 2 13.00 2.20 -4.17
C TYR A 2 11.49 2.53 -4.23
N VAL A 3 10.97 3.29 -3.25
CA VAL A 3 9.56 3.74 -3.23
C VAL A 3 9.19 4.59 -4.45
N GLN A 4 10.16 5.36 -4.98
CA GLN A 4 9.96 6.15 -6.19
C GLN A 4 9.69 5.26 -7.42
N GLN A 5 10.48 4.20 -7.63
CA GLN A 5 10.24 3.28 -8.75
C GLN A 5 8.91 2.53 -8.60
N ILE A 6 8.49 2.22 -7.37
CA ILE A 6 7.17 1.64 -7.12
C ILE A 6 6.07 2.63 -7.53
N LEU A 7 6.17 3.90 -7.12
CA LEU A 7 5.22 4.95 -7.51
C LEU A 7 5.19 5.18 -9.02
N GLU A 8 6.34 5.18 -9.69
CA GLU A 8 6.43 5.30 -11.15
C GLU A 8 5.78 4.10 -11.86
N GLY A 9 6.02 2.88 -11.37
CA GLY A 9 5.43 1.66 -11.89
C GLY A 9 3.91 1.61 -11.69
N VAL A 10 3.43 1.89 -10.48
CA VAL A 10 1.98 1.95 -10.17
C VAL A 10 1.32 3.10 -10.92
N GLY A 11 1.97 4.27 -11.00
CA GLY A 11 1.47 5.39 -11.79
C GLY A 11 1.29 5.05 -13.27
N TYR A 12 2.19 4.24 -13.84
CA TYR A 12 2.01 3.71 -15.19
C TYR A 12 0.81 2.75 -15.28
N ILE A 13 0.65 1.83 -14.32
CA ILE A 13 -0.49 0.91 -14.27
C ILE A 13 -1.81 1.69 -14.19
N HIS A 14 -1.88 2.70 -13.32
CA HIS A 14 -3.04 3.59 -13.19
C HIS A 14 -3.32 4.37 -14.49
N SER A 15 -2.29 4.83 -15.19
CA SER A 15 -2.43 5.51 -16.49
C SER A 15 -3.03 4.61 -17.59
N MET A 16 -2.92 3.29 -17.42
CA MET A 16 -3.54 2.28 -18.29
C MET A 16 -4.96 1.93 -17.86
N ASN A 17 -5.56 2.71 -16.95
CA ASN A 17 -6.88 2.50 -16.39
C ASN A 17 -7.00 1.18 -15.59
N ILE A 18 -5.93 0.76 -14.91
CA ILE A 18 -5.87 -0.50 -14.14
C ILE A 18 -5.56 -0.18 -12.67
N LEU A 19 -6.22 -0.87 -11.74
CA LEU A 19 -5.84 -0.98 -10.33
C LEU A 19 -5.02 -2.25 -10.11
N HIS A 20 -3.96 -2.21 -9.32
CA HIS A 20 -3.14 -3.40 -9.04
C HIS A 20 -3.76 -4.28 -7.94
N LEU A 21 -4.16 -3.65 -6.83
CA LEU A 21 -4.87 -4.22 -5.67
C LEU A 21 -4.12 -5.28 -4.85
N ASP A 22 -2.81 -5.45 -5.09
CA ASP A 22 -1.96 -6.39 -4.33
C ASP A 22 -0.49 -5.94 -4.29
N ILE A 23 -0.26 -4.63 -4.06
CA ILE A 23 1.09 -4.10 -3.90
C ILE A 23 1.66 -4.51 -2.54
N LYS A 24 2.70 -5.34 -2.57
CA LYS A 24 3.40 -5.83 -1.37
C LYS A 24 4.84 -6.24 -1.73
N PRO A 25 5.74 -6.42 -0.75
CA PRO A 25 7.13 -6.76 -1.03
C PRO A 25 7.32 -8.01 -1.90
N ASP A 26 6.50 -9.04 -1.70
CA ASP A 26 6.53 -10.29 -2.48
C ASP A 26 6.29 -10.07 -3.99
N ASN A 27 5.55 -9.01 -4.35
CA ASN A 27 5.21 -8.65 -5.72
C ASN A 27 6.14 -7.57 -6.30
N ILE A 28 7.24 -7.23 -5.61
CA ILE A 28 8.22 -6.24 -6.03
C ILE A 28 9.58 -6.92 -6.14
N LEU A 29 9.95 -7.28 -7.36
CA LEU A 29 11.15 -8.06 -7.66
C LEU A 29 12.34 -7.16 -7.96
N MET A 30 13.54 -7.59 -7.56
CA MET A 30 14.79 -6.96 -7.97
C MET A 30 15.36 -7.64 -9.22
N VAL A 31 15.85 -6.84 -10.17
CA VAL A 31 16.47 -7.37 -11.39
C VAL A 31 17.83 -8.02 -11.09
N PHE A 32 18.11 -9.16 -11.74
CA PHE A 32 19.42 -9.82 -11.72
C PHE A 32 20.14 -9.67 -13.08
N PRO A 33 21.47 -9.42 -13.13
CA PRO A 33 22.39 -9.18 -12.00
C PRO A 33 22.01 -7.94 -11.19
N PRO A 34 22.41 -7.82 -9.90
CA PRO A 34 21.95 -6.77 -9.01
C PRO A 34 22.12 -5.38 -9.64
N ARG A 35 21.00 -4.70 -9.83
CA ARG A 35 20.88 -3.32 -10.31
C ARG A 35 19.97 -2.57 -9.37
N GLU A 36 20.03 -1.25 -9.41
CA GLU A 36 19.10 -0.37 -8.72
C GLU A 36 17.73 -0.31 -9.44
N GLU A 37 17.20 -1.46 -9.86
CA GLU A 37 15.99 -1.58 -10.68
C GLU A 37 15.03 -2.62 -10.10
N ILE A 38 13.76 -2.22 -9.95
CA ILE A 38 12.66 -3.09 -9.51
C ILE A 38 11.67 -3.37 -10.64
N LYS A 39 10.92 -4.46 -10.51
CA LYS A 39 9.78 -4.80 -11.36
C LYS A 39 8.59 -5.17 -10.47
N ILE A 40 7.44 -4.59 -10.75
CA ILE A 40 6.16 -5.00 -10.16
C ILE A 40 5.67 -6.23 -10.93
N CYS A 41 5.22 -7.25 -10.22
CA CYS A 41 4.67 -8.47 -10.79
C CYS A 41 3.35 -8.87 -10.12
N ASP A 42 2.78 -9.99 -10.59
CA ASP A 42 1.52 -10.57 -10.11
C ASP A 42 0.30 -9.65 -10.25
N PHE A 43 -0.30 -9.71 -11.44
CA PHE A 43 -1.50 -8.96 -11.79
C PHE A 43 -2.80 -9.75 -11.50
N GLY A 44 -2.74 -10.77 -10.63
CA GLY A 44 -3.87 -11.67 -10.37
C GLY A 44 -5.10 -11.00 -9.73
N PHE A 45 -4.90 -9.90 -9.03
CA PHE A 45 -5.96 -9.10 -8.40
C PHE A 45 -6.35 -7.86 -9.21
N CYS A 46 -5.69 -7.62 -10.35
CA CYS A 46 -5.88 -6.38 -11.09
C CYS A 46 -7.28 -6.24 -11.66
N GLN A 47 -7.75 -5.00 -11.71
CA GLN A 47 -9.05 -4.66 -12.28
C GLN A 47 -8.92 -3.44 -13.18
N GLU A 48 -9.60 -3.47 -14.33
CA GLU A 48 -9.78 -2.27 -15.14
C GLU A 48 -10.78 -1.34 -14.44
N MET A 49 -10.43 -0.07 -14.26
CA MET A 49 -11.27 0.92 -13.59
C MET A 49 -12.52 1.21 -14.42
N ASP A 50 -13.68 1.15 -13.78
CA ASP A 50 -14.98 1.36 -14.41
C ASP A 50 -15.76 2.44 -13.66
N THR A 51 -15.84 3.64 -14.24
CA THR A 51 -16.55 4.77 -13.62
C THR A 51 -18.07 4.58 -13.56
N SER A 52 -18.62 3.53 -14.19
CA SER A 52 -20.06 3.29 -14.21
C SER A 52 -20.57 2.44 -13.04
N ARG A 53 -19.66 1.81 -12.28
CA ARG A 53 -20.01 0.93 -11.16
C ARG A 53 -18.94 0.92 -10.08
N HIS A 54 -19.34 0.60 -8.86
CA HIS A 54 -18.39 0.31 -7.80
C HIS A 54 -17.69 -1.03 -8.04
N GLN A 55 -16.41 -1.06 -7.72
CA GLN A 55 -15.54 -2.23 -7.80
C GLN A 55 -15.07 -2.61 -6.41
N TYR A 56 -14.88 -3.90 -6.17
CA TYR A 56 -14.48 -4.43 -4.87
C TYR A 56 -13.33 -5.41 -5.08
N SER A 57 -12.36 -5.43 -4.18
CA SER A 57 -11.25 -6.39 -4.22
C SER A 57 -11.50 -7.58 -3.29
N GLN A 58 -10.85 -8.70 -3.59
CA GLN A 58 -10.74 -9.81 -2.64
C GLN A 58 -9.73 -9.45 -1.54
N PHE A 59 -9.83 -10.13 -0.40
CA PHE A 59 -8.83 -10.00 0.65
C PHE A 59 -7.49 -10.56 0.18
N GLY A 60 -6.50 -9.67 0.05
CA GLY A 60 -5.10 -10.03 -0.18
C GLY A 60 -4.37 -10.35 1.12
N THR A 61 -3.08 -10.01 1.17
CA THR A 61 -2.25 -10.19 2.37
C THR A 61 -2.63 -9.14 3.44
N PRO A 62 -3.10 -9.53 4.65
CA PRO A 62 -3.78 -8.64 5.60
C PRO A 62 -3.09 -7.32 5.92
N GLU A 63 -1.75 -7.30 6.01
CA GLU A 63 -0.99 -6.10 6.41
C GLU A 63 -1.02 -4.99 5.36
N PHE A 64 -1.19 -5.34 4.08
CA PHE A 64 -1.07 -4.41 2.94
C PHE A 64 -2.43 -4.01 2.35
N VAL A 65 -3.51 -4.65 2.80
CA VAL A 65 -4.87 -4.35 2.36
C VAL A 65 -5.26 -2.94 2.83
N ALA A 66 -5.99 -2.22 1.97
CA ALA A 66 -6.51 -0.88 2.28
C ALA A 66 -7.79 -0.93 3.14
N PRO A 67 -8.07 0.07 3.99
CA PRO A 67 -9.20 0.05 4.92
C PRO A 67 -10.55 -0.12 4.22
N GLU A 68 -10.75 0.50 3.06
CA GLU A 68 -11.95 0.37 2.24
C GLU A 68 -12.23 -1.08 1.82
N ILE A 69 -11.20 -1.90 1.58
CA ILE A 69 -11.38 -3.33 1.27
C ILE A 69 -11.90 -4.07 2.52
N ILE A 70 -11.44 -3.69 3.71
CA ILE A 70 -11.93 -4.25 4.99
C ILE A 70 -13.40 -3.90 5.22
N HIS A 71 -13.76 -2.66 4.92
CA HIS A 71 -15.12 -2.15 5.09
C HIS A 71 -16.08 -2.58 3.99
N GLN A 72 -15.58 -3.27 2.95
CA GLN A 72 -16.34 -3.62 1.75
C GLN A 72 -16.86 -2.39 1.00
N ASP A 73 -16.06 -1.32 1.02
CA ASP A 73 -16.26 -0.10 0.25
C ASP A 73 -15.58 -0.21 -1.13
N PRO A 74 -15.95 0.66 -2.09
CA PRO A 74 -15.39 0.62 -3.43
C PRO A 74 -13.88 0.88 -3.45
N VAL A 75 -13.13 0.05 -4.17
CA VAL A 75 -11.69 0.27 -4.36
C VAL A 75 -11.42 1.34 -5.40
N THR A 76 -10.33 2.07 -5.21
CA THR A 76 -9.89 3.14 -6.10
C THR A 76 -8.38 3.12 -6.27
N ILE A 77 -7.82 4.11 -6.96
CA ILE A 77 -6.37 4.32 -7.00
C ILE A 77 -5.78 4.47 -5.59
N ALA A 78 -6.54 5.01 -4.63
CA ALA A 78 -6.10 5.21 -3.26
C ALA A 78 -5.80 3.88 -2.55
N SER A 79 -6.48 2.80 -2.95
CA SER A 79 -6.23 1.46 -2.42
C SER A 79 -4.79 1.01 -2.69
N ASP A 80 -4.28 1.27 -3.90
CA ASP A 80 -2.87 0.99 -4.22
C ASP A 80 -1.91 1.96 -3.51
N ILE A 81 -2.30 3.24 -3.37
CA ILE A 81 -1.49 4.24 -2.67
C ILE A 81 -1.31 3.88 -1.19
N TRP A 82 -2.37 3.38 -0.54
CA TRP A 82 -2.29 2.87 0.83
C TRP A 82 -1.27 1.73 0.94
N SER A 83 -1.36 0.73 0.07
CA SER A 83 -0.43 -0.40 0.05
C SER A 83 1.03 0.05 -0.15
N ILE A 84 1.27 1.03 -1.03
CA ILE A 84 2.59 1.68 -1.18
C ILE A 84 3.03 2.36 0.12
N GLY A 85 2.12 3.03 0.81
CA GLY A 85 2.36 3.62 2.13
C GLY A 85 2.79 2.60 3.18
N VAL A 86 2.14 1.43 3.20
CA VAL A 86 2.52 0.33 4.09
C VAL A 86 3.91 -0.20 3.74
N VAL A 87 4.22 -0.38 2.45
CA VAL A 87 5.57 -0.79 1.99
C VAL A 87 6.63 0.25 2.40
N ALA A 88 6.35 1.54 2.22
CA ALA A 88 7.26 2.61 2.60
C ALA A 88 7.49 2.65 4.11
N TYR A 89 6.43 2.46 4.91
CA TYR A 89 6.54 2.34 6.37
C TYR A 89 7.41 1.14 6.75
N LEU A 90 7.18 -0.02 6.13
CA LEU A 90 7.96 -1.24 6.36
C LEU A 90 9.45 -1.02 6.05
N CYS A 91 9.78 -0.34 4.95
CA CYS A 91 11.17 -0.01 4.60
C CYS A 91 11.84 0.92 5.64
N LEU A 92 11.08 1.84 6.24
CA LEU A 92 11.61 2.80 7.21
C LEU A 92 11.72 2.21 8.63
N MET A 93 10.78 1.35 9.02
CA MET A 93 10.63 0.88 10.40
C MET A 93 10.99 -0.59 10.61
N CYS A 94 11.20 -1.35 9.53
CA CYS A 94 11.42 -2.80 9.55
C CYS A 94 10.27 -3.58 10.23
N ARG A 95 9.08 -2.99 10.29
CA ARG A 95 7.84 -3.59 10.82
C ARG A 95 6.63 -3.01 10.09
N CYS A 96 5.54 -3.77 9.99
CA CYS A 96 4.29 -3.25 9.44
C CYS A 96 3.57 -2.34 10.46
N PRO A 97 2.85 -1.30 9.98
CA PRO A 97 2.20 -0.31 10.85
C PRO A 97 1.01 -0.88 11.64
N PHE A 98 0.27 -1.83 11.06
CA PHE A 98 -1.01 -2.32 11.59
C PHE A 98 -1.01 -3.81 11.97
N VAL A 99 0.15 -4.46 12.07
CA VAL A 99 0.21 -5.92 12.33
C VAL A 99 -0.32 -6.26 13.73
N GLY A 100 -1.21 -7.24 13.82
CA GLY A 100 -1.74 -7.82 15.07
C GLY A 100 -1.19 -9.22 15.32
N GLU A 101 -1.64 -9.86 16.41
CA GLU A 101 -1.23 -11.24 16.75
C GLU A 101 -1.85 -12.31 15.83
N THR A 102 -2.91 -11.94 15.09
CA THR A 102 -3.64 -12.80 14.16
C THR A 102 -4.05 -11.97 12.94
N ASP A 103 -4.32 -12.62 11.81
CA ASP A 103 -4.84 -11.96 10.61
C ASP A 103 -6.07 -11.11 10.95
N ARG A 104 -7.00 -11.63 11.75
CA ARG A 104 -8.18 -10.88 12.21
C ARG A 104 -7.81 -9.63 12.98
N ALA A 105 -6.82 -9.70 13.87
CA ALA A 105 -6.36 -8.54 14.63
C ALA A 105 -5.66 -7.51 13.73
N THR A 106 -4.90 -7.97 12.72
CA THR A 106 -4.31 -7.10 11.69
C THR A 106 -5.40 -6.37 10.90
N LEU A 107 -6.40 -7.10 10.38
CA LEU A 107 -7.48 -6.50 9.59
C LEU A 107 -8.29 -5.48 10.40
N LEU A 108 -8.51 -5.72 11.70
CA LEU A 108 -9.17 -4.74 12.59
C LEU A 108 -8.35 -3.45 12.71
N ARG A 109 -7.03 -3.55 12.91
CA ARG A 109 -6.14 -2.38 12.99
C ARG A 109 -6.04 -1.64 11.66
N VAL A 110 -6.06 -2.36 10.55
CA VAL A 110 -6.12 -1.77 9.20
C VAL A 110 -7.41 -1.00 9.02
N GLY A 111 -8.56 -1.59 9.36
CA GLY A 111 -9.86 -0.91 9.28
C GLY A 111 -9.95 0.34 10.17
N GLU A 112 -9.34 0.31 11.36
CA GLU A 112 -9.20 1.50 12.21
C GLU A 112 -8.29 2.58 11.60
N GLY A 113 -7.34 2.18 10.74
CA GLY A 113 -6.43 3.07 10.00
C GLY A 113 -5.57 3.99 10.87
N THR A 114 -5.49 3.74 12.18
CA THR A 114 -4.93 4.68 13.14
C THR A 114 -3.46 4.37 13.43
N LEU A 115 -2.57 5.24 12.95
CA LEU A 115 -1.13 5.15 13.23
C LEU A 115 -0.75 6.01 14.44
N ASN A 116 0.06 5.48 15.35
CA ASN A 116 0.66 6.27 16.42
C ASN A 116 1.82 7.11 15.85
N TRP A 117 1.52 8.37 15.53
CA TRP A 117 2.50 9.28 14.93
C TRP A 117 3.59 9.77 15.90
N ASP A 118 3.36 9.63 17.21
CA ASP A 118 4.29 10.04 18.26
C ASP A 118 5.26 8.91 18.65
N ALA A 119 5.18 7.77 17.95
CA ALA A 119 6.09 6.65 18.17
C ALA A 119 7.56 7.08 17.91
N PRO A 120 8.52 6.77 18.81
CA PRO A 120 9.89 7.22 18.67
C PRO A 120 10.52 6.88 17.31
N ASP A 121 10.30 5.66 16.82
CA ASP A 121 10.81 5.17 15.54
C ASP A 121 10.34 6.00 14.32
N LEU A 122 9.16 6.61 14.40
CA LEU A 122 8.63 7.52 13.38
C LEU A 122 9.12 8.96 13.56
N THR A 123 9.15 9.47 14.80
CA THR A 123 9.60 10.83 15.10
C THR A 123 11.09 11.05 14.80
N TYR A 124 11.93 10.01 14.87
CA TYR A 124 13.34 10.07 14.48
C TYR A 124 13.58 10.09 12.96
N ARG A 125 12.54 9.92 12.12
CA ARG A 125 12.66 10.03 10.66
C ARG A 125 12.59 11.48 10.21
N SER A 126 13.08 11.74 9.00
CA SER A 126 13.05 13.09 8.44
C SER A 126 11.61 13.60 8.28
N THR A 127 11.45 14.91 8.30
CA THR A 127 10.16 15.58 8.12
C THR A 127 9.50 15.21 6.80
N GLU A 128 10.30 14.98 5.76
CA GLU A 128 9.83 14.57 4.42
C GLU A 128 9.29 13.15 4.45
N ALA A 129 9.97 12.23 5.15
CA ALA A 129 9.51 10.85 5.28
C ALA A 129 8.20 10.77 6.10
N GLN A 130 8.11 11.53 7.19
CA GLN A 130 6.89 11.64 7.97
C GLN A 130 5.76 12.26 7.15
N GLY A 131 6.04 13.35 6.42
CA GLY A 131 5.09 14.02 5.54
C GLY A 131 4.57 13.08 4.44
N PHE A 132 5.47 12.36 3.77
CA PHE A 132 5.10 11.36 2.77
C PHE A 132 4.17 10.30 3.35
N LEU A 133 4.55 9.67 4.47
CA LEU A 133 3.72 8.65 5.13
C LEU A 133 2.35 9.20 5.53
N ARG A 134 2.27 10.44 6.02
CA ARG A 134 0.99 11.09 6.34
C ARG A 134 0.14 11.26 5.09
N THR A 135 0.72 11.54 3.93
CA THR A 135 -0.06 11.68 2.70
C THR A 135 -0.61 10.35 2.20
N VAL A 136 0.18 9.27 2.25
CA VAL A 136 -0.19 7.98 1.62
C VAL A 136 -0.91 7.01 2.55
N LEU A 137 -0.80 7.16 3.87
CA LEU A 137 -1.54 6.34 4.86
C LEU A 137 -2.74 7.11 5.41
N GLN A 138 -3.65 7.49 4.52
CA GLN A 138 -4.95 8.08 4.88
C GLN A 138 -6.03 6.99 4.88
N PRO A 139 -6.79 6.82 5.98
CA PRO A 139 -7.86 5.82 6.03
C PRO A 139 -9.04 6.14 5.12
N ASP A 140 -9.24 7.43 4.86
CA ASP A 140 -10.20 7.94 3.88
C ASP A 140 -9.53 7.98 2.50
N PRO A 141 -10.08 7.30 1.48
CA PRO A 141 -9.51 7.28 0.14
C PRO A 141 -9.75 8.57 -0.68
N GLU A 142 -10.58 9.52 -0.21
CA GLU A 142 -10.85 10.81 -0.89
C GLU A 142 -9.81 11.92 -0.65
#